data_AF-A0A8C2PIZ1-F1
#
_entry.id   AF-A0A8C2PIZ1-F1
#
_cell.length_a   1.000
_cell.length_b   1.000
_cell.length_c   1.000
_cell.angle_alpha   90.00
_cell.angle_beta   90.00
_cell.angle_gamma   90.00
#
_symmetry.space_group_name_H-M   'P 1'
#
loop_
_entity.id
_entity.type
_entity.pdbx_description
1 polymer ?
#
loop_
_entity_poly.entity_id
_entity_poly.type
_entity_poly.pdbx_seq_one_letter_code
_entity_poly.pdbx_strand_id
1 'polypeptide(L)'
;MEISIVTASAILKGRFSKLPTRDEELFQMQIRDKAYFHDSSVIPDGAEISSYLFRDTPKRYFFVVEEDNTPLSVTVTPCDAPLEWKLSLQELPEEASGEGSGDDETDREKESSCDDCLFSYKGNDVECFIASSSPSGLYQLELLSTEKDTHFKVYATTTPESDQPYPELPYDPRVDVTSLGRTTVTLAWKPSPTASVLKQPIQYCVVVSREHNFKSLCAVEAKLSADDAFMMAPKPGLDFSPFDFAHFGFALENSAKERSFLTKPSPKLGRHAHARPKADIQKVCIGNKNIFTVSDLKPDTQYYFDVFVANSDSNMSTAYLGTFARTKEEARQKTVELKDGKVTDVFVKRKGAKFLRFAPVPAHQKVTFFVHSCLDAVQIQVRRDGKLLLSQNVEGIRQFQLRGKPKAKYLIRLKGNKKGASMLKILATTRPSKQSLPSLPEDRRIKAFDKLRTCSSVTVAWLGTQERNKFCIYKKEVDDNYNEDQKKREQNQCLGPDTRKKSEKVLCKYFHSQNLQKAVTTETIKGLQPGKSYLLDVYVTAHGGHSVKYQSKVVKTRKFC
;
A
#
# COMPACT_ATOMS: atom_id res chain seq x y z
N MET A 1 24.38 71.20 27.04
CA MET A 1 25.77 71.11 26.55
C MET A 1 26.20 69.68 26.74
N GLU A 2 26.18 68.95 25.63
CA GLU A 2 26.68 67.59 25.49
C GLU A 2 28.19 67.60 25.74
N ILE A 3 28.68 66.65 26.53
CA ILE A 3 30.11 66.38 26.63
C ILE A 3 30.34 65.02 25.99
N SER A 4 30.82 65.08 24.76
CA SER A 4 31.35 63.96 23.98
C SER A 4 32.59 63.41 24.68
N ILE A 5 32.54 62.12 25.06
CA ILE A 5 33.75 61.36 25.38
C ILE A 5 33.97 60.35 24.26
N VAL A 6 35.03 60.62 23.51
CA VAL A 6 35.59 59.77 22.46
C VAL A 6 36.29 58.59 23.13
N THR A 7 35.75 57.38 22.99
CA THR A 7 36.48 56.14 23.33
C THR A 7 36.99 55.49 22.05
N ALA A 8 38.32 55.48 21.91
CA ALA A 8 39.05 54.84 20.82
C ALA A 8 38.96 53.31 20.92
N SER A 9 38.42 52.66 19.89
CA SER A 9 38.52 51.20 19.71
C SER A 9 39.89 50.85 19.13
N ALA A 10 40.77 50.30 19.97
CA ALA A 10 41.97 49.61 19.52
C ALA A 10 41.58 48.28 18.88
N ILE A 11 41.80 48.17 17.56
CA ILE A 11 41.66 46.94 16.80
C ILE A 11 42.87 46.06 17.13
N LEU A 12 42.71 45.15 18.10
CA LEU A 12 43.61 44.01 18.23
C LEU A 12 43.30 43.03 17.09
N LYS A 13 44.11 43.11 16.02
CA LYS A 13 44.25 42.04 15.02
C LYS A 13 44.84 40.81 15.73
N GLY A 14 43.98 39.97 16.28
CA GLY A 14 44.33 38.60 16.62
C GLY A 14 44.69 37.86 15.35
N ARG A 15 45.97 37.48 15.21
CA ARG A 15 46.40 36.49 14.22
C ARG A 15 45.69 35.18 14.56
N PHE A 16 44.64 34.83 13.82
CA PHE A 16 44.28 33.44 13.68
C PHE A 16 45.43 32.77 12.92
N SER A 17 46.16 31.89 13.59
CA SER A 17 46.98 30.89 12.91
C SER A 17 46.03 30.09 12.02
N LYS A 18 46.17 30.26 10.70
CA LYS A 18 45.60 29.32 9.74
C LYS A 18 46.10 27.93 10.12
N LEU A 19 45.18 27.05 10.49
CA LEU A 19 45.42 25.61 10.47
C LEU A 19 45.88 25.26 9.04
N PRO A 20 46.87 24.36 8.87
CA PRO A 20 47.34 23.97 7.56
C PRO A 20 46.16 23.35 6.80
N THR A 21 45.69 24.04 5.77
CA THR A 21 44.80 23.50 4.75
C THR A 21 45.65 22.69 3.78
N ARG A 22 45.18 21.48 3.43
CA ARG A 22 45.74 20.58 2.42
C ARG A 22 46.22 21.36 1.19
N ASP A 23 47.54 21.47 1.01
CA ASP A 23 48.14 21.94 -0.24
C ASP A 23 48.01 20.82 -1.27
N GLU A 24 46.97 20.91 -2.10
CA GLU A 24 46.65 20.00 -3.23
C GLU A 24 47.82 19.76 -4.20
N GLU A 25 48.84 20.62 -4.19
CA GLU A 25 50.00 20.52 -5.10
C GLU A 25 51.14 19.64 -4.58
N LEU A 26 51.20 19.36 -3.26
CA LEU A 26 52.25 18.51 -2.67
C LEU A 26 51.82 17.05 -2.49
N PHE A 27 50.51 16.76 -2.47
CA PHE A 27 49.94 15.42 -2.36
C PHE A 27 49.24 14.98 -3.65
N GLN A 28 50.01 14.82 -4.73
CA GLN A 28 49.56 14.10 -5.92
C GLN A 28 50.38 12.83 -6.12
N MET A 29 50.01 11.75 -5.40
CA MET A 29 49.83 10.51 -6.14
C MET A 29 48.64 10.78 -7.06
N GLN A 30 48.90 11.07 -8.35
CA GLN A 30 47.85 11.32 -9.34
C GLN A 30 46.98 10.05 -9.52
N ILE A 31 45.98 9.89 -8.66
CA ILE A 31 44.99 8.82 -8.77
C ILE A 31 43.98 9.27 -9.84
N ARG A 32 44.28 8.94 -11.10
CA ARG A 32 43.45 9.30 -12.26
C ARG A 32 42.22 8.40 -12.45
N ASP A 33 42.13 7.25 -11.77
CA ASP A 33 40.99 6.34 -11.92
C ASP A 33 40.61 5.65 -10.60
N LYS A 34 39.39 5.94 -10.12
CA LYS A 34 38.77 5.30 -8.93
C LYS A 34 38.49 3.80 -9.11
N ALA A 35 38.69 3.25 -10.30
CA ALA A 35 38.34 1.86 -10.65
C ALA A 35 39.45 0.82 -10.33
N TYR A 36 40.66 1.24 -9.96
CA TYR A 36 41.81 0.33 -9.78
C TYR A 36 42.01 -0.20 -8.35
N PHE A 37 41.22 0.23 -7.36
CA PHE A 37 41.47 -0.10 -5.94
C PHE A 37 40.59 -1.22 -5.37
N HIS A 38 39.88 -1.97 -6.21
CA HIS A 38 39.03 -3.07 -5.72
C HIS A 38 39.84 -4.29 -5.22
N ASP A 39 41.15 -4.34 -5.51
CA ASP A 39 42.03 -5.50 -5.20
C ASP A 39 43.32 -5.14 -4.44
N SER A 40 43.59 -3.86 -4.18
CA SER A 40 44.70 -3.46 -3.31
C SER A 40 44.26 -3.56 -1.86
N SER A 41 44.98 -4.33 -1.04
CA SER A 41 44.81 -4.38 0.42
C SER A 41 45.22 -3.06 1.12
N VAL A 42 45.09 -1.91 0.47
CA VAL A 42 45.52 -0.59 0.95
C VAL A 42 44.32 0.35 0.99
N ILE A 43 44.11 1.02 2.12
CA ILE A 43 43.09 2.05 2.30
C ILE A 43 43.76 3.41 2.10
N PRO A 44 43.36 4.19 1.08
CA PRO A 44 43.86 5.55 0.88
C PRO A 44 43.30 6.51 1.92
N ASP A 45 44.11 7.50 2.31
CA ASP A 45 43.71 8.56 3.24
C ASP A 45 42.57 9.41 2.65
N GLY A 46 41.51 9.61 3.44
CA GLY A 46 40.35 10.42 3.07
C GLY A 46 39.42 9.76 2.03
N ALA A 47 39.51 8.45 1.79
CA ALA A 47 38.68 7.76 0.81
C ALA A 47 37.97 6.50 1.34
N GLU A 48 36.74 6.29 0.88
CA GLU A 48 35.93 5.10 1.21
C GLU A 48 36.25 3.95 0.24
N ILE A 49 36.64 2.80 0.77
CA ILE A 49 36.76 1.56 0.02
C ILE A 49 35.54 0.67 0.27
N SER A 50 35.21 -0.16 -0.74
CA SER A 50 34.18 -1.19 -0.60
C SER A 50 34.71 -2.51 -1.14
N SER A 51 34.44 -3.61 -0.42
CA SER A 51 34.86 -4.94 -0.83
C SER A 51 33.91 -6.02 -0.31
N TYR A 52 34.25 -7.28 -0.60
CA TYR A 52 33.48 -8.47 -0.25
C TYR A 52 34.26 -9.36 0.71
N LEU A 53 33.59 -9.80 1.78
CA LEU A 53 34.10 -10.77 2.74
C LEU A 53 33.35 -12.08 2.57
N PHE A 54 34.12 -13.15 2.37
CA PHE A 54 33.63 -14.50 2.52
C PHE A 54 33.54 -14.83 4.00
N ARG A 55 32.52 -15.60 4.35
CA ARG A 55 32.33 -16.12 5.70
C ARG A 55 33.57 -16.86 6.17
N ASP A 56 33.93 -16.66 7.44
CA ASP A 56 35.03 -17.35 8.12
C ASP A 56 36.41 -17.16 7.45
N THR A 57 36.54 -16.20 6.53
CA THR A 57 37.78 -15.90 5.81
C THR A 57 38.25 -14.48 6.14
N PRO A 58 39.30 -14.30 6.98
CA PRO A 58 39.76 -12.97 7.33
C PRO A 58 40.45 -12.29 6.14
N LYS A 59 40.20 -10.99 5.96
CA LYS A 59 40.95 -10.13 5.03
C LYS A 59 41.65 -9.02 5.79
N ARG A 60 42.85 -8.68 5.33
CA ARG A 60 43.69 -7.63 5.91
C ARG A 60 43.80 -6.44 4.96
N TYR A 61 43.70 -5.26 5.54
CA TYR A 61 43.89 -3.98 4.86
C TYR A 61 44.93 -3.17 5.62
N PHE A 62 45.66 -2.34 4.90
CA PHE A 62 46.76 -1.55 5.42
C PHE A 62 46.51 -0.06 5.15
N PHE A 63 46.89 0.78 6.10
CA PHE A 63 46.81 2.23 6.02
C PHE A 63 48.07 2.82 6.65
N VAL A 64 48.62 3.87 6.05
CA VAL A 64 49.89 4.46 6.48
C VAL A 64 49.64 5.81 7.15
N VAL A 65 50.21 6.00 8.33
CA VAL A 65 50.33 7.32 8.98
C VAL A 65 51.77 7.76 8.86
N GLU A 66 52.01 8.90 8.19
CA GLU A 66 53.36 9.38 7.90
C GLU A 66 54.00 10.13 9.08
N GLU A 67 53.20 10.88 9.85
CA GLU A 67 53.69 11.75 10.93
C GLU A 67 53.22 11.29 12.31
N ASP A 68 54.09 11.41 13.32
CA ASP A 68 53.73 11.17 14.71
C ASP A 68 52.77 12.23 15.25
N ASN A 69 51.88 11.81 16.15
CA ASN A 69 50.83 12.64 16.75
C ASN A 69 49.77 13.10 15.74
N THR A 70 49.56 12.30 14.69
CA THR A 70 48.50 12.56 13.70
C THR A 70 47.16 12.03 14.21
N PRO A 71 46.07 12.81 14.15
CA PRO A 71 44.73 12.30 14.43
C PRO A 71 44.38 11.17 13.46
N LEU A 72 43.73 10.11 13.93
CA LEU A 72 43.32 8.99 13.09
C LEU A 72 41.87 8.65 13.34
N SER A 73 41.10 8.50 12.27
CA SER A 73 39.73 7.99 12.32
C SER A 73 39.57 6.84 11.34
N VAL A 74 39.10 5.68 11.82
CA VAL A 74 38.77 4.52 10.99
C VAL A 74 37.34 4.09 11.26
N THR A 75 36.50 4.11 10.22
CA THR A 75 35.08 3.77 10.29
C THR A 75 34.80 2.53 9.45
N VAL A 76 34.18 1.51 10.06
CA VAL A 76 33.80 0.27 9.38
C VAL A 76 32.27 0.18 9.34
N THR A 77 31.72 0.00 8.13
CA THR A 77 30.28 -0.11 7.89
C THR A 77 29.91 -1.50 7.36
N PRO A 78 29.28 -2.34 8.19
CA PRO A 78 28.68 -3.60 7.74
C PRO A 78 27.47 -3.37 6.83
N CYS A 79 27.30 -4.21 5.80
CA CYS A 79 26.18 -4.11 4.87
C CYS A 79 25.18 -5.29 4.93
N ASP A 80 25.47 -6.43 5.54
CA ASP A 80 24.45 -7.50 5.59
C ASP A 80 24.63 -8.46 6.77
N ALA A 81 25.86 -8.65 7.23
CA ALA A 81 26.21 -9.54 8.34
C ALA A 81 27.08 -8.84 9.38
N PRO A 82 27.05 -9.29 10.65
CA PRO A 82 27.96 -8.80 11.68
C PRO A 82 29.42 -9.11 11.33
N LEU A 83 30.26 -8.09 11.51
CA LEU A 83 31.69 -8.14 11.28
C LEU A 83 32.44 -8.16 12.60
N GLU A 84 33.52 -8.93 12.63
CA GLU A 84 34.57 -8.83 13.63
C GLU A 84 35.76 -8.14 12.99
N TRP A 85 36.24 -7.06 13.61
CA TRP A 85 37.41 -6.34 13.11
C TRP A 85 38.38 -5.94 14.20
N LYS A 86 39.66 -5.90 13.82
CA LYS A 86 40.78 -5.60 14.69
C LYS A 86 41.71 -4.61 14.01
N LEU A 87 42.08 -3.58 14.73
CA LEU A 87 43.09 -2.61 14.32
C LEU A 87 44.35 -2.85 15.16
N SER A 88 45.49 -2.98 14.49
CA SER A 88 46.80 -3.13 15.11
C SER A 88 47.81 -2.22 14.41
N LEU A 89 48.76 -1.68 15.17
CA LEU A 89 49.92 -1.01 14.59
C LEU A 89 50.99 -2.08 14.33
N GLN A 90 51.54 -2.12 13.13
CA GLN A 90 52.68 -2.95 12.82
C GLN A 90 53.96 -2.15 13.01
N GLU A 91 54.77 -2.51 14.01
CA GLU A 91 56.11 -1.99 14.16
C GLU A 91 56.97 -2.47 12.97
N LEU A 92 57.54 -1.52 12.22
CA LEU A 92 58.52 -1.86 11.19
C LEU A 92 59.78 -2.35 11.91
N PRO A 93 60.37 -3.50 11.53
CA PRO A 93 61.60 -3.95 12.17
C PRO A 93 62.67 -2.88 11.96
N GLU A 94 63.18 -2.31 13.05
CA GLU A 94 64.39 -1.50 13.00
C GLU A 94 65.49 -2.38 12.39
N GLU A 95 66.09 -1.94 11.29
CA GLU A 95 67.26 -2.57 10.69
C GLU A 95 68.32 -2.71 11.80
N ALA A 96 68.50 -3.93 12.30
CA ALA A 96 69.43 -4.25 13.36
C ALA A 96 70.86 -4.01 12.88
N SER A 97 71.37 -2.81 13.09
CA SER A 97 72.79 -2.53 13.06
C SER A 97 73.45 -3.09 14.32
N GLY A 98 74.23 -4.16 14.17
CA GLY A 98 75.40 -4.45 15.03
C GLY A 98 75.23 -5.48 16.15
N GLU A 99 75.75 -6.68 15.88
CA GLU A 99 76.56 -7.56 16.75
C GLU A 99 76.15 -7.79 18.23
N GLY A 100 75.82 -9.04 18.55
CA GLY A 100 75.78 -9.53 19.93
C GLY A 100 75.25 -10.95 20.06
N SER A 101 76.07 -11.93 19.71
CA SER A 101 75.85 -13.36 19.98
C SER A 101 75.73 -13.64 21.49
N GLY A 102 74.74 -14.44 21.88
CA GLY A 102 74.57 -14.95 23.24
C GLY A 102 73.21 -15.63 23.41
N ASP A 103 73.21 -16.94 23.23
CA ASP A 103 72.07 -17.84 23.39
C ASP A 103 71.41 -17.73 24.78
N ASP A 104 70.07 -17.70 24.82
CA ASP A 104 69.31 -18.48 25.80
C ASP A 104 67.88 -18.70 25.29
N GLU A 105 67.58 -19.93 24.89
CA GLU A 105 66.22 -20.40 24.64
C GLU A 105 65.43 -20.43 25.95
N THR A 106 64.31 -19.72 26.00
CA THR A 106 63.21 -20.09 26.89
C THR A 106 61.88 -19.94 26.17
N ASP A 107 61.38 -21.10 25.73
CA ASP A 107 59.98 -21.34 25.41
C ASP A 107 59.09 -20.75 26.52
N ARG A 108 58.31 -19.74 26.15
CA ARG A 108 57.07 -19.39 26.84
C ARG A 108 55.98 -19.28 25.77
N GLU A 109 55.21 -20.35 25.65
CA GLU A 109 53.83 -20.31 25.15
C GLU A 109 53.06 -19.27 25.98
N LYS A 110 53.06 -18.02 25.50
CA LYS A 110 52.07 -17.02 25.90
C LYS A 110 50.91 -17.14 24.92
N GLU A 111 49.81 -17.69 25.42
CA GLU A 111 48.48 -17.42 24.86
C GLU A 111 48.35 -15.91 24.66
N SER A 112 48.32 -15.45 23.42
CA SER A 112 48.31 -14.03 23.07
C SER A 112 46.91 -13.44 23.22
N SER A 113 46.55 -13.15 24.46
CA SER A 113 45.59 -12.11 24.77
C SER A 113 46.22 -10.74 24.47
N CYS A 114 45.78 -10.10 23.37
CA CYS A 114 45.63 -8.65 23.20
C CYS A 114 46.71 -7.69 23.78
N ASP A 115 48.01 -7.93 23.57
CA ASP A 115 49.06 -6.94 23.91
C ASP A 115 49.38 -5.96 22.75
N ASP A 116 48.90 -6.21 21.52
CA ASP A 116 49.28 -5.46 20.29
C ASP A 116 48.09 -4.94 19.44
N CYS A 117 46.85 -5.04 19.97
CA CYS A 117 45.64 -4.65 19.25
C CYS A 117 45.11 -3.31 19.79
N LEU A 118 45.16 -2.27 18.96
CA LEU A 118 44.69 -0.92 19.29
C LEU A 118 43.17 -0.87 19.49
N PHE A 119 42.42 -1.67 18.73
CA PHE A 119 40.97 -1.70 18.81
C PHE A 119 40.41 -3.03 18.31
N SER A 120 39.40 -3.57 18.98
CA SER A 120 38.66 -4.74 18.51
C SER A 120 37.16 -4.54 18.72
N TYR A 121 36.39 -4.87 17.68
CA TYR A 121 34.93 -4.81 17.72
C TYR A 121 34.30 -6.00 17.01
N LYS A 122 33.16 -6.42 17.53
CA LYS A 122 32.33 -7.47 16.95
C LYS A 122 30.86 -7.07 16.99
N GLY A 123 30.26 -6.87 15.83
CA GLY A 123 28.86 -6.46 15.75
C GLY A 123 28.42 -6.09 14.33
N ASN A 124 27.15 -5.71 14.21
CA ASN A 124 26.54 -5.29 12.93
C ASN A 124 26.28 -3.78 12.87
N ASP A 125 26.62 -3.04 13.92
CA ASP A 125 26.53 -1.59 13.93
C ASP A 125 27.77 -0.97 13.27
N VAL A 126 27.59 0.24 12.72
CA VAL A 126 28.69 1.04 12.18
C VAL A 126 29.51 1.55 13.36
N GLU A 127 30.80 1.19 13.39
CA GLU A 127 31.70 1.51 14.49
C GLU A 127 32.89 2.33 13.99
N CYS A 128 33.36 3.25 14.83
CA CYS A 128 34.43 4.19 14.51
C CYS A 128 35.50 4.21 15.59
N PHE A 129 36.74 3.96 15.21
CA PHE A 129 37.91 4.20 16.05
C PHE A 129 38.40 5.62 15.80
N ILE A 130 38.56 6.41 16.88
CA ILE A 130 39.06 7.79 16.82
C ILE A 130 40.21 7.91 17.82
N ALA A 131 41.37 8.34 17.33
CA ALA A 131 42.53 8.69 18.13
C ALA A 131 42.94 10.13 17.83
N SER A 132 43.07 10.96 18.87
CA SER A 132 43.48 12.38 18.71
C SER A 132 44.96 12.54 18.39
N SER A 133 45.78 11.52 18.67
CA SER A 133 47.22 11.53 18.49
C SER A 133 47.70 10.09 18.32
N SER A 134 48.13 9.74 17.12
CA SER A 134 48.55 8.37 16.78
C SER A 134 50.00 8.38 16.29
N PRO A 135 50.80 7.34 16.59
CA PRO A 135 52.16 7.22 16.08
C PRO A 135 52.16 7.03 14.56
N SER A 136 53.24 7.47 13.92
CA SER A 136 53.55 7.12 12.53
C SER A 136 53.78 5.61 12.42
N GLY A 137 53.40 5.04 11.28
CA GLY A 137 53.58 3.62 11.01
C GLY A 137 52.48 3.00 10.17
N LEU A 138 52.56 1.67 10.02
CA LEU A 138 51.65 0.89 9.21
C LEU A 138 50.55 0.30 10.07
N TYR A 139 49.32 0.79 9.89
CA TYR A 139 48.14 0.29 10.57
C TYR A 139 47.55 -0.87 9.76
N GLN A 140 47.32 -1.99 10.43
CA GLN A 140 46.70 -3.17 9.86
C GLN A 140 45.27 -3.32 10.41
N LEU A 141 44.30 -3.34 9.49
CA LEU A 141 42.89 -3.62 9.75
C LEU A 141 42.56 -5.05 9.30
N GLU A 142 42.25 -5.93 10.24
CA GLU A 142 41.77 -7.28 9.96
C GLU A 142 40.24 -7.33 10.08
N LEU A 143 39.57 -7.90 9.08
CA LEU A 143 38.11 -7.99 8.96
C LEU A 143 37.68 -9.44 8.75
N LEU A 144 36.69 -9.90 9.51
CA LEU A 144 36.13 -11.24 9.45
C LEU A 144 34.60 -11.18 9.47
N SER A 145 33.94 -11.87 8.53
CA SER A 145 32.49 -12.07 8.59
C SER A 145 32.16 -13.39 9.29
N THR A 146 31.31 -13.31 10.32
CA THR A 146 31.06 -14.43 11.25
C THR A 146 29.86 -15.30 10.89
N GLU A 147 28.86 -14.77 10.19
CA GLU A 147 27.60 -15.48 9.94
C GLU A 147 27.41 -15.92 8.49
N LYS A 148 27.68 -15.00 7.54
CA LYS A 148 27.46 -15.19 6.10
C LYS A 148 28.36 -14.26 5.30
N ASP A 149 28.48 -14.52 4.00
CA ASP A 149 29.21 -13.63 3.11
C ASP A 149 28.54 -12.24 3.07
N THR A 150 29.34 -11.18 3.11
CA THR A 150 28.81 -9.81 3.22
C THR A 150 29.71 -8.81 2.51
N HIS A 151 29.08 -7.75 2.03
CA HIS A 151 29.78 -6.53 1.66
C HIS A 151 30.05 -5.68 2.91
N PHE A 152 31.07 -4.85 2.81
CA PHE A 152 31.42 -3.87 3.82
C PHE A 152 32.03 -2.63 3.15
N LYS A 153 32.03 -1.53 3.90
CA LYS A 153 32.72 -0.29 3.52
C LYS A 153 33.67 0.12 4.65
N VAL A 154 34.82 0.66 4.28
CA VAL A 154 35.80 1.21 5.24
C VAL A 154 36.21 2.59 4.78
N TYR A 155 36.26 3.51 5.74
CA TYR A 155 36.79 4.84 5.54
C TYR A 155 37.86 5.11 6.59
N ALA A 156 39.01 5.59 6.16
CA ALA A 156 40.09 6.01 7.06
C ALA A 156 40.54 7.44 6.70
N THR A 157 40.82 8.26 7.71
CA THR A 157 41.35 9.62 7.52
C THR A 157 42.32 10.03 8.62
N THR A 158 43.37 10.77 8.24
CA THR A 158 44.28 11.50 9.14
C THR A 158 43.76 12.88 9.54
N THR A 159 42.73 13.40 8.86
CA THR A 159 42.19 14.75 9.09
C THR A 159 40.68 14.75 9.39
N PRO A 160 40.24 14.01 10.44
CA PRO A 160 38.81 13.81 10.73
C PRO A 160 38.03 15.11 10.98
N GLU A 161 38.67 16.15 11.50
CA GLU A 161 38.03 17.44 11.75
C GLU A 161 37.76 18.25 10.48
N SER A 162 38.55 18.05 9.42
CA SER A 162 38.43 18.76 8.15
C SER A 162 37.53 18.02 7.17
N ASP A 163 37.70 16.71 7.05
CA ASP A 163 37.02 15.91 6.04
C ASP A 163 35.51 15.73 6.30
N GLN A 164 35.13 15.61 7.58
CA GLN A 164 33.75 15.45 8.08
C GLN A 164 32.76 14.81 7.07
N PRO A 165 33.04 13.59 6.61
CA PRO A 165 32.42 13.13 5.37
C PRO A 165 31.02 12.53 5.63
N TYR A 166 30.74 12.13 6.87
CA TYR A 166 29.44 11.64 7.34
C TYR A 166 28.60 12.79 7.92
N PRO A 167 27.30 12.91 7.56
CA PRO A 167 26.42 13.88 8.18
C PRO A 167 26.26 13.64 9.68
N GLU A 168 26.35 14.70 10.47
CA GLU A 168 26.12 14.69 11.92
C GLU A 168 24.64 14.47 12.24
N LEU A 169 24.39 13.79 13.35
CA LEU A 169 23.06 13.57 13.87
C LEU A 169 22.67 14.65 14.89
N PRO A 170 21.38 15.00 14.99
CA PRO A 170 20.90 15.84 16.09
C PRO A 170 21.05 15.10 17.42
N TYR A 171 21.04 15.86 18.53
CA TYR A 171 21.12 15.32 19.90
C TYR A 171 20.11 14.17 20.18
N ASP A 172 18.95 14.21 19.53
CA ASP A 172 17.95 13.16 19.58
C ASP A 172 17.62 12.68 18.16
N PRO A 173 18.25 11.60 17.69
CA PRO A 173 18.13 11.10 16.31
C PRO A 173 16.97 10.11 16.13
N ARG A 174 15.90 10.21 16.93
CA ARG A 174 14.74 9.31 16.85
C ARG A 174 13.77 9.70 15.73
N VAL A 175 13.21 8.69 15.08
CA VAL A 175 12.12 8.84 14.12
C VAL A 175 10.78 8.62 14.82
N ASP A 176 9.93 9.64 14.82
CA ASP A 176 8.64 9.61 15.48
C ASP A 176 7.50 9.33 14.49
N VAL A 177 6.54 8.51 14.94
CA VAL A 177 5.30 8.26 14.20
C VAL A 177 4.25 9.29 14.63
N THR A 178 3.97 10.25 13.76
CA THR A 178 3.03 11.36 14.06
C THR A 178 1.58 11.03 13.71
N SER A 179 1.35 10.22 12.67
CA SER A 179 0.00 9.84 12.24
C SER A 179 -0.07 8.40 11.75
N LEU A 180 -1.11 7.70 12.19
CA LEU A 180 -1.39 6.31 11.84
C LEU A 180 -2.73 6.19 11.12
N GLY A 181 -2.66 5.86 9.83
CA GLY A 181 -3.77 5.51 8.97
C GLY A 181 -3.97 4.00 8.83
N ARG A 182 -4.87 3.61 7.92
CA ARG A 182 -5.07 2.20 7.52
C ARG A 182 -4.08 1.75 6.46
N THR A 183 -3.72 2.67 5.57
CA THR A 183 -2.82 2.46 4.44
C THR A 183 -1.73 3.53 4.37
N THR A 184 -1.63 4.36 5.40
CA THR A 184 -0.69 5.48 5.46
C THR A 184 -0.08 5.60 6.84
N VAL A 185 1.20 5.96 6.89
CA VAL A 185 1.93 6.27 8.13
C VAL A 185 2.73 7.54 7.90
N THR A 186 2.64 8.50 8.82
CA THR A 186 3.42 9.74 8.75
C THR A 186 4.52 9.70 9.80
N LEU A 187 5.74 9.94 9.33
CA LEU A 187 6.98 9.96 10.10
C LEU A 187 7.49 11.40 10.20
N ALA A 188 8.11 11.74 11.32
CA ALA A 188 8.79 13.01 11.54
C ALA A 188 10.09 12.79 12.32
N TRP A 189 11.12 13.58 12.03
CA TRP A 189 12.40 13.54 12.75
C TRP A 189 13.01 14.93 12.87
N LYS A 190 14.02 15.05 13.75
CA LYS A 190 14.79 16.29 13.92
C LYS A 190 15.81 16.45 12.78
N PRO A 191 15.96 17.65 12.18
CA PRO A 191 16.91 17.86 11.10
C PRO A 191 18.37 17.74 11.59
N SER A 192 19.23 17.19 10.75
CA SER A 192 20.68 17.11 10.94
C SER A 192 21.30 18.52 11.00
N PRO A 193 22.20 18.78 11.98
CA PRO A 193 22.89 20.06 12.10
C PRO A 193 23.85 20.33 10.93
N THR A 194 24.32 19.30 10.20
CA THR A 194 25.21 19.44 9.04
C THR A 194 24.63 20.35 7.95
N ALA A 195 23.33 20.30 7.70
CA ALA A 195 22.70 21.22 6.75
C ALA A 195 22.69 22.67 7.23
N SER A 196 22.47 22.90 8.53
CA SER A 196 22.29 24.25 9.08
C SER A 196 23.59 24.92 9.52
N VAL A 197 24.51 24.15 10.10
CA VAL A 197 25.76 24.62 10.72
C VAL A 197 26.88 24.58 9.69
N LEU A 198 27.07 23.41 9.04
CA LEU A 198 28.16 23.18 8.07
C LEU A 198 27.78 23.58 6.64
N LYS A 199 26.49 23.88 6.38
CA LYS A 199 25.95 24.26 5.05
C LYS A 199 26.27 23.27 3.93
N GLN A 200 26.44 21.99 4.27
CA GLN A 200 26.69 20.92 3.30
C GLN A 200 25.37 20.38 2.71
N PRO A 201 25.36 19.90 1.45
CA PRO A 201 24.17 19.38 0.82
C PRO A 201 23.80 17.99 1.35
N ILE A 202 22.68 17.90 2.07
CA ILE A 202 22.18 16.62 2.60
C ILE A 202 20.86 16.19 1.94
N GLN A 203 20.65 14.88 1.90
CA GLN A 203 19.42 14.25 1.45
C GLN A 203 18.97 13.18 2.44
N TYR A 204 17.71 13.25 2.87
CA TYR A 204 17.08 12.19 3.66
C TYR A 204 16.49 11.11 2.75
N CYS A 205 16.77 9.86 3.07
CA CYS A 205 16.20 8.68 2.45
C CYS A 205 15.42 7.87 3.49
N VAL A 206 14.12 7.67 3.24
CA VAL A 206 13.22 6.87 4.07
C VAL A 206 13.15 5.47 3.50
N VAL A 207 13.31 4.47 4.37
CA VAL A 207 13.26 3.06 4.01
C VAL A 207 12.12 2.39 4.78
N VAL A 208 11.31 1.62 4.07
CA VAL A 208 10.17 0.88 4.61
C VAL A 208 10.43 -0.60 4.42
N SER A 209 10.38 -1.37 5.50
CA SER A 209 10.62 -2.81 5.52
C SER A 209 9.52 -3.55 6.29
N ARG A 210 9.24 -4.79 5.92
CA ARG A 210 8.37 -5.69 6.71
C ARG A 210 9.12 -6.66 7.60
N GLU A 211 10.44 -6.74 7.44
CA GLU A 211 11.29 -7.72 8.13
C GLU A 211 11.84 -7.14 9.43
N HIS A 212 12.67 -6.10 9.32
CA HIS A 212 13.37 -5.43 10.42
C HIS A 212 13.89 -4.04 10.00
N ASN A 213 14.34 -3.26 10.99
CA ASN A 213 15.11 -2.03 10.79
C ASN A 213 16.54 -2.34 10.31
N PHE A 214 17.08 -1.50 9.42
CA PHE A 214 18.45 -1.58 8.89
C PHE A 214 19.39 -0.63 9.63
N LYS A 215 20.63 -1.07 9.87
CA LYS A 215 21.65 -0.29 10.60
C LYS A 215 22.42 0.71 9.73
N SER A 216 22.54 0.44 8.43
CA SER A 216 23.27 1.28 7.47
C SER A 216 22.53 1.37 6.13
N LEU A 217 22.76 2.45 5.38
CA LEU A 217 22.21 2.56 4.02
C LEU A 217 22.83 1.52 3.08
N CYS A 218 24.09 1.16 3.32
CA CYS A 218 24.77 0.07 2.59
C CYS A 218 23.97 -1.23 2.70
N ALA A 219 23.39 -1.51 3.87
CA ALA A 219 22.59 -2.71 4.06
C ALA A 219 21.27 -2.74 3.30
N VAL A 220 20.66 -1.58 3.17
CA VAL A 220 19.47 -1.41 2.33
C VAL A 220 19.83 -1.61 0.86
N GLU A 221 20.97 -1.06 0.42
CA GLU A 221 21.43 -1.16 -0.96
C GLU A 221 21.80 -2.59 -1.32
N ALA A 222 22.56 -3.30 -0.47
CA ALA A 222 22.91 -4.70 -0.66
C ALA A 222 21.67 -5.60 -0.78
N LYS A 223 20.63 -5.32 0.02
CA LYS A 223 19.37 -6.08 -0.02
C LYS A 223 18.51 -5.75 -1.24
N LEU A 224 18.54 -4.51 -1.74
CA LEU A 224 17.86 -4.08 -2.96
C LEU A 224 18.55 -4.59 -4.23
N SER A 225 19.90 -4.67 -4.23
CA SER A 225 20.73 -5.10 -5.35
C SER A 225 21.06 -6.60 -5.36
N ALA A 226 20.49 -7.39 -4.44
CA ALA A 226 20.69 -8.84 -4.38
C ALA A 226 20.27 -9.62 -5.64
N ASP A 227 19.57 -8.98 -6.58
CA ASP A 227 19.19 -9.52 -7.90
C ASP A 227 20.14 -9.09 -9.04
N ASP A 228 21.08 -8.15 -8.82
CA ASP A 228 22.03 -7.65 -9.82
C ASP A 228 23.31 -8.50 -9.88
N ALA A 229 23.77 -8.80 -11.11
CA ALA A 229 24.92 -9.65 -11.39
C ALA A 229 26.26 -9.14 -10.82
N PHE A 230 26.33 -7.88 -10.40
CA PHE A 230 27.51 -7.25 -9.80
C PHE A 230 27.75 -7.65 -8.32
N MET A 231 26.75 -8.29 -7.69
CA MET A 231 26.79 -8.74 -6.28
C MET A 231 26.93 -10.27 -6.14
N MET A 232 27.23 -10.98 -7.23
CA MET A 232 27.64 -12.39 -7.14
C MET A 232 29.04 -12.46 -6.54
N ALA A 233 29.19 -13.22 -5.46
CA ALA A 233 30.47 -13.57 -4.88
C ALA A 233 31.48 -13.91 -6.00
N PRO A 234 32.69 -13.30 -6.01
CA PRO A 234 33.76 -13.74 -6.90
C PRO A 234 33.92 -15.26 -6.70
N LYS A 235 33.85 -16.05 -7.77
CA LYS A 235 33.96 -17.52 -7.64
C LYS A 235 35.32 -17.84 -7.00
N PRO A 236 35.36 -18.48 -5.82
CA PRO A 236 36.65 -18.81 -5.21
C PRO A 236 37.29 -19.94 -6.02
N GLY A 237 38.50 -19.68 -6.57
CA GLY A 237 39.40 -20.75 -7.03
C GLY A 237 39.72 -20.84 -8.52
N LEU A 238 39.88 -19.73 -9.26
CA LEU A 238 40.62 -19.76 -10.53
C LEU A 238 41.63 -18.62 -10.55
N ASP A 239 42.91 -18.99 -10.68
CA ASP A 239 44.05 -18.09 -10.82
C ASP A 239 43.76 -16.92 -11.77
N PHE A 240 43.81 -15.70 -11.24
CA PHE A 240 43.73 -14.48 -12.03
C PHE A 240 45.01 -14.34 -12.87
N SER A 241 44.94 -14.71 -14.14
CA SER A 241 45.94 -14.31 -15.13
C SER A 241 45.62 -12.88 -15.61
N PRO A 242 46.55 -11.91 -15.55
CA PRO A 242 46.30 -10.50 -15.86
C PRO A 242 45.96 -10.16 -17.32
N PHE A 243 45.67 -11.14 -18.19
CA PHE A 243 45.52 -10.96 -19.63
C PHE A 243 44.31 -11.68 -20.26
N ASP A 244 43.25 -11.98 -19.50
CA ASP A 244 42.03 -12.54 -20.10
C ASP A 244 40.98 -11.45 -20.41
N PHE A 245 41.08 -10.87 -21.62
CA PHE A 245 40.21 -9.80 -22.11
C PHE A 245 38.78 -10.24 -22.44
N ALA A 246 38.43 -11.53 -22.26
CA ALA A 246 37.10 -12.06 -22.56
C ALA A 246 36.00 -11.64 -21.57
N HIS A 247 36.34 -10.95 -20.47
CA HIS A 247 35.39 -10.48 -19.45
C HIS A 247 35.04 -8.99 -19.50
N PHE A 248 35.63 -8.20 -20.42
CA PHE A 248 35.40 -6.76 -20.49
C PHE A 248 34.31 -6.29 -21.47
N GLY A 249 33.47 -7.18 -22.01
CA GLY A 249 32.24 -6.78 -22.69
C GLY A 249 32.43 -5.93 -23.96
N PHE A 250 33.59 -6.02 -24.64
CA PHE A 250 33.73 -5.46 -25.97
C PHE A 250 33.03 -6.37 -26.98
N ALA A 251 31.88 -5.93 -27.49
CA ALA A 251 31.29 -6.53 -28.67
C ALA A 251 32.21 -6.26 -29.86
N LEU A 252 32.82 -7.31 -30.43
CA LEU A 252 33.50 -7.20 -31.71
C LEU A 252 32.44 -6.96 -32.78
N GLU A 253 32.36 -5.71 -33.23
CA GLU A 253 31.50 -5.27 -34.32
C GLU A 253 32.03 -5.83 -35.65
N ASN A 254 31.65 -7.08 -35.96
CA ASN A 254 31.92 -7.65 -37.27
C ASN A 254 30.86 -7.16 -38.27
N SER A 255 31.23 -6.14 -39.04
CA SER A 255 30.49 -5.68 -40.20
C SER A 255 30.63 -6.63 -41.39
N ALA A 256 29.47 -6.96 -41.97
CA ALA A 256 29.21 -7.29 -43.38
C ALA A 256 29.61 -8.66 -43.96
N LYS A 257 28.61 -9.51 -44.24
CA LYS A 257 28.00 -9.66 -45.58
C LYS A 257 26.83 -10.66 -45.61
N GLU A 258 25.81 -10.28 -46.38
CA GLU A 258 24.56 -10.98 -46.71
C GLU A 258 24.68 -12.47 -47.08
N ARG A 259 23.68 -13.25 -46.64
CA ARG A 259 22.69 -13.87 -47.57
C ARG A 259 21.50 -14.46 -46.82
N SER A 260 20.32 -14.19 -47.36
CA SER A 260 19.00 -14.70 -47.02
C SER A 260 18.91 -16.23 -47.07
N PHE A 261 18.04 -16.85 -46.25
CA PHE A 261 16.98 -17.79 -46.68
C PHE A 261 16.09 -18.19 -45.48
N LEU A 262 14.79 -18.31 -45.78
CA LEU A 262 13.65 -18.59 -44.87
C LEU A 262 13.75 -19.96 -44.18
N THR A 263 13.40 -20.05 -42.89
CA THR A 263 12.66 -21.19 -42.31
C THR A 263 12.08 -20.86 -40.91
N LYS A 264 10.98 -21.56 -40.59
CA LYS A 264 9.92 -21.26 -39.61
C LYS A 264 10.34 -21.29 -38.11
N PRO A 265 9.56 -20.65 -37.21
CA PRO A 265 9.84 -20.62 -35.78
C PRO A 265 9.33 -21.88 -35.07
N SER A 266 10.16 -22.46 -34.20
CA SER A 266 9.76 -23.47 -33.21
C SER A 266 10.36 -23.12 -31.84
N PRO A 267 9.75 -23.61 -30.74
CA PRO A 267 9.33 -22.74 -29.64
C PRO A 267 10.37 -22.58 -28.55
N LYS A 268 10.30 -21.40 -27.91
CA LYS A 268 11.01 -21.05 -26.69
C LYS A 268 10.73 -22.07 -25.59
N LEU A 269 11.74 -22.87 -25.24
CA LEU A 269 11.80 -23.58 -23.96
C LEU A 269 12.06 -22.54 -22.87
N GLY A 270 11.00 -21.92 -22.39
CA GLY A 270 11.04 -21.07 -21.22
C GLY A 270 11.40 -21.89 -19.99
N ARG A 271 12.67 -21.89 -19.60
CA ARG A 271 13.02 -22.15 -18.21
C ARG A 271 12.51 -20.96 -17.41
N HIS A 272 11.38 -21.16 -16.74
CA HIS A 272 10.95 -20.34 -15.64
C HIS A 272 12.05 -20.36 -14.57
N ALA A 273 13.00 -19.43 -14.66
CA ALA A 273 13.73 -19.01 -13.49
C ALA A 273 12.67 -18.51 -12.51
N HIS A 274 12.48 -19.26 -11.43
CA HIS A 274 11.70 -18.79 -10.29
C HIS A 274 12.35 -17.48 -9.83
N ALA A 275 11.78 -16.35 -10.26
CA ALA A 275 12.10 -15.05 -9.68
C ALA A 275 11.90 -15.19 -8.18
N ARG A 276 12.99 -15.12 -7.42
CA ARG A 276 12.94 -15.03 -5.97
C ARG A 276 12.02 -13.83 -5.63
N PRO A 277 11.21 -13.92 -4.57
CA PRO A 277 10.31 -12.84 -4.21
C PRO A 277 11.12 -11.56 -4.00
N LYS A 278 10.87 -10.56 -4.87
CA LYS A 278 11.37 -9.18 -4.75
C LYS A 278 11.34 -8.77 -3.28
N ALA A 279 12.47 -8.32 -2.74
CA ALA A 279 12.55 -7.86 -1.36
C ALA A 279 11.44 -6.83 -1.09
N ASP A 280 10.66 -7.03 -0.02
CA ASP A 280 9.53 -6.17 0.37
C ASP A 280 10.04 -4.90 1.06
N ILE A 281 10.97 -4.22 0.39
CA ILE A 281 11.71 -3.04 0.86
C ILE A 281 11.49 -1.92 -0.15
N GLN A 282 11.19 -0.73 0.36
CA GLN A 282 11.01 0.47 -0.44
C GLN A 282 11.93 1.57 0.10
N LYS A 283 12.78 2.15 -0.77
CA LYS A 283 13.64 3.31 -0.47
C LYS A 283 13.13 4.52 -1.23
N VAL A 284 12.92 5.64 -0.53
CA VAL A 284 12.48 6.92 -1.13
C VAL A 284 13.29 8.07 -0.55
N CYS A 285 14.01 8.80 -1.39
CA CYS A 285 14.78 9.97 -0.99
C CYS A 285 13.99 11.26 -1.21
N ILE A 286 13.87 12.09 -0.17
CA ILE A 286 12.91 13.20 -0.09
C ILE A 286 13.56 14.58 0.01
N GLY A 287 14.86 14.67 -0.25
CA GLY A 287 15.63 15.91 -0.14
C GLY A 287 15.86 16.28 1.33
N ASN A 288 15.74 17.55 1.67
CA ASN A 288 15.97 18.09 3.02
C ASN A 288 14.71 18.12 3.92
N LYS A 289 13.63 17.45 3.50
CA LYS A 289 12.37 17.39 4.28
C LYS A 289 12.54 16.47 5.49
N ASN A 290 11.97 16.88 6.62
CA ASN A 290 12.04 16.15 7.89
C ASN A 290 10.70 15.49 8.30
N ILE A 291 9.69 15.56 7.44
CA ILE A 291 8.39 14.91 7.62
C ILE A 291 8.02 14.21 6.33
N PHE A 292 7.59 12.96 6.43
CA PHE A 292 7.21 12.15 5.27
C PHE A 292 6.00 11.26 5.56
N THR A 293 5.09 11.16 4.58
CA THR A 293 3.94 10.25 4.67
C THR A 293 4.12 9.12 3.67
N VAL A 294 4.27 7.91 4.19
CA VAL A 294 4.30 6.67 3.41
C VAL A 294 2.86 6.29 3.07
N SER A 295 2.57 6.07 1.79
CA SER A 295 1.26 5.59 1.30
C SER A 295 1.30 4.12 0.87
N ASP A 296 0.14 3.59 0.48
CA ASP A 296 0.00 2.26 -0.13
C ASP A 296 0.44 1.08 0.76
N LEU A 297 0.37 1.27 2.08
CA LEU A 297 0.63 0.23 3.07
C LEU A 297 -0.58 -0.70 3.23
N LYS A 298 -0.32 -1.96 3.60
CA LYS A 298 -1.37 -2.93 3.91
C LYS A 298 -1.98 -2.65 5.28
N PRO A 299 -3.32 -2.72 5.43
CA PRO A 299 -3.98 -2.66 6.74
C PRO A 299 -3.56 -3.81 7.66
N ASP A 300 -3.62 -3.56 8.97
CA ASP A 300 -3.25 -4.51 10.04
C ASP A 300 -1.89 -5.20 9.86
N THR A 301 -0.91 -4.47 9.30
CA THR A 301 0.43 -5.00 9.02
C THR A 301 1.47 -4.15 9.75
N GLN A 302 2.44 -4.82 10.40
CA GLN A 302 3.56 -4.17 11.05
C GLN A 302 4.65 -3.85 10.02
N TYR A 303 5.13 -2.61 10.06
CA TYR A 303 6.20 -2.11 9.21
C TYR A 303 7.29 -1.47 10.08
N TYR A 304 8.52 -1.60 9.62
CA TYR A 304 9.72 -0.95 10.16
C TYR A 304 10.11 0.21 9.24
N PHE A 305 10.46 1.32 9.84
CA PHE A 305 10.77 2.58 9.17
C PHE A 305 12.13 3.08 9.61
N ASP A 306 13.03 3.24 8.66
CA ASP A 306 14.37 3.78 8.87
C ASP A 306 14.54 5.07 8.08
N VAL A 307 15.31 6.00 8.64
CA VAL A 307 15.65 7.26 7.97
C VAL A 307 17.17 7.36 7.94
N PHE A 308 17.72 7.55 6.76
CA PHE A 308 19.14 7.78 6.55
C PHE A 308 19.33 9.20 6.05
N VAL A 309 20.35 9.90 6.56
CA VAL A 309 20.81 11.16 6.00
C VAL A 309 22.09 10.88 5.23
N ALA A 310 22.13 11.25 3.96
CA ALA A 310 23.30 11.11 3.11
C ALA A 310 23.81 12.50 2.70
N ASN A 311 25.14 12.67 2.69
CA ASN A 311 25.75 13.81 2.05
C ASN A 311 25.73 13.58 0.52
N SER A 312 25.25 14.58 -0.23
CA SER A 312 25.09 14.46 -1.68
C SER A 312 26.42 14.48 -2.43
N ASP A 313 27.48 15.03 -1.83
CA ASP A 313 28.80 15.16 -2.45
C ASP A 313 29.68 13.94 -2.18
N SER A 314 29.72 13.46 -0.93
CA SER A 314 30.52 12.28 -0.53
C SER A 314 29.79 10.95 -0.68
N ASN A 315 28.46 10.97 -0.84
CA ASN A 315 27.59 9.79 -0.83
C ASN A 315 27.70 8.94 0.46
N MET A 316 28.27 9.49 1.52
CA MET A 316 28.34 8.84 2.82
C MET A 316 27.08 9.15 3.62
N SER A 317 26.64 8.18 4.43
CA SER A 317 25.34 8.24 5.08
C SER A 317 25.38 7.82 6.53
N THR A 318 24.53 8.46 7.31
CA THR A 318 24.34 8.19 8.75
C THR A 318 22.88 7.77 8.98
N ALA A 319 22.68 6.80 9.88
CA ALA A 319 21.36 6.26 10.19
C ALA A 319 20.74 6.97 11.40
N TYR A 320 19.48 7.37 11.28
CA TYR A 320 18.67 7.73 12.44
C TYR A 320 18.20 6.47 13.17
N LEU A 321 17.77 6.62 14.41
CA LEU A 321 17.18 5.53 15.18
C LEU A 321 15.80 5.18 14.58
N GLY A 322 15.74 4.03 13.92
CA GLY A 322 14.55 3.50 13.28
C GLY A 322 13.38 3.30 14.24
N THR A 323 12.18 3.25 13.68
CA THR A 323 10.92 3.05 14.41
C THR A 323 10.09 1.95 13.75
N PHE A 324 9.02 1.52 14.41
CA PHE A 324 8.09 0.55 13.86
C PHE A 324 6.66 0.95 14.15
N ALA A 325 5.76 0.62 13.24
CA ALA A 325 4.35 0.93 13.42
C ALA A 325 3.46 -0.12 12.75
N ARG A 326 2.33 -0.44 13.41
CA ARG A 326 1.29 -1.31 12.85
C ARG A 326 0.14 -0.46 12.32
N THR A 327 -0.19 -0.63 11.05
CA THR A 327 -1.32 0.07 10.42
C THR A 327 -2.64 -0.34 11.06
N LYS A 328 -3.63 0.56 11.05
CA LYS A 328 -4.94 0.31 11.66
C LYS A 328 -5.69 -0.81 10.93
N GLU A 329 -6.46 -1.62 11.67
CA GLU A 329 -7.35 -2.66 11.11
C GLU A 329 -8.29 -2.06 10.05
N GLU A 330 -8.57 -2.84 9.00
CA GLU A 330 -9.64 -2.51 8.07
C GLU A 330 -10.95 -2.37 8.84
N ALA A 331 -11.60 -1.20 8.73
CA ALA A 331 -12.92 -1.04 9.35
C ALA A 331 -13.89 -2.06 8.75
N ARG A 332 -14.25 -3.07 9.55
CA ARG A 332 -15.28 -4.05 9.22
C ARG A 332 -16.48 -3.29 8.66
N GLN A 333 -16.88 -3.62 7.43
CA GLN A 333 -18.00 -2.94 6.79
C GLN A 333 -19.21 -2.99 7.72
N LYS A 334 -19.68 -1.80 8.15
CA LYS A 334 -20.74 -1.66 9.16
C LYS A 334 -21.95 -2.49 8.72
N THR A 335 -22.20 -3.58 9.45
CA THR A 335 -23.28 -4.50 9.15
C THR A 335 -24.56 -3.94 9.76
N VAL A 336 -25.61 -3.80 8.96
CA VAL A 336 -26.90 -3.28 9.43
C VAL A 336 -27.77 -4.44 9.89
N GLU A 337 -28.34 -4.34 11.08
CA GLU A 337 -29.22 -5.39 11.62
C GLU A 337 -30.66 -5.24 11.11
N LEU A 338 -31.23 -6.34 10.62
CA LEU A 338 -32.61 -6.43 10.22
C LEU A 338 -33.45 -6.95 11.39
N LYS A 339 -34.51 -6.22 11.72
CA LYS A 339 -35.52 -6.63 12.71
C LYS A 339 -36.59 -7.49 12.05
N ASP A 340 -37.06 -8.53 12.75
CA ASP A 340 -38.13 -9.42 12.27
C ASP A 340 -39.41 -8.64 11.99
N GLY A 341 -39.92 -8.71 10.76
CA GLY A 341 -41.18 -8.06 10.37
C GLY A 341 -41.10 -6.55 10.07
N LYS A 342 -39.93 -5.92 10.16
CA LYS A 342 -39.74 -4.49 9.86
C LYS A 342 -39.08 -4.27 8.50
N VAL A 343 -39.60 -3.32 7.72
CA VAL A 343 -38.98 -2.87 6.46
C VAL A 343 -37.80 -1.95 6.79
N THR A 344 -36.66 -2.21 6.16
CA THR A 344 -35.44 -1.40 6.25
C THR A 344 -35.07 -0.87 4.87
N ASP A 345 -34.89 0.45 4.76
CA ASP A 345 -34.40 1.10 3.54
C ASP A 345 -32.86 1.06 3.52
N VAL A 346 -32.29 0.64 2.40
CA VAL A 346 -30.85 0.45 2.23
C VAL A 346 -30.38 1.10 0.93
N PHE A 347 -29.39 1.99 1.03
CA PHE A 347 -28.75 2.60 -0.12
C PHE A 347 -27.44 1.89 -0.48
N VAL A 348 -27.29 1.49 -1.75
CA VAL A 348 -26.12 0.79 -2.29
C VAL A 348 -25.49 1.64 -3.38
N LYS A 349 -24.24 2.08 -3.15
CA LYS A 349 -23.46 2.86 -4.12
C LYS A 349 -23.12 2.02 -5.37
N ARG A 350 -22.82 2.69 -6.48
CA ARG A 350 -22.34 2.06 -7.73
C ARG A 350 -21.12 1.17 -7.46
N LYS A 351 -21.15 -0.08 -7.92
CA LYS A 351 -20.14 -1.12 -7.63
C LYS A 351 -19.87 -1.37 -6.12
N GLY A 352 -20.64 -0.78 -5.22
CA GLY A 352 -20.48 -0.92 -3.78
C GLY A 352 -21.12 -2.21 -3.26
N ALA A 353 -20.76 -2.58 -2.04
CA ALA A 353 -21.40 -3.67 -1.31
C ALA A 353 -21.95 -3.17 0.03
N LYS A 354 -23.08 -3.75 0.45
CA LYS A 354 -23.66 -3.57 1.78
C LYS A 354 -23.94 -4.93 2.40
N PHE A 355 -23.72 -5.02 3.70
CA PHE A 355 -23.92 -6.24 4.47
C PHE A 355 -25.01 -6.01 5.50
N LEU A 356 -25.99 -6.92 5.53
CA LEU A 356 -27.11 -6.93 6.46
C LEU A 356 -27.08 -8.23 7.25
N ARG A 357 -27.47 -8.17 8.53
CA ARG A 357 -27.55 -9.33 9.42
C ARG A 357 -28.98 -9.53 9.89
N PHE A 358 -29.49 -10.74 9.72
CA PHE A 358 -30.79 -11.15 10.24
C PHE A 358 -30.62 -12.36 11.17
N ALA A 359 -31.01 -12.20 12.42
CA ALA A 359 -30.88 -13.22 13.47
C ALA A 359 -32.21 -13.32 14.24
N PRO A 360 -33.17 -14.14 13.76
CA PRO A 360 -34.45 -14.32 14.44
C PRO A 360 -34.29 -15.13 15.74
N VAL A 361 -34.98 -14.70 16.80
CA VAL A 361 -34.91 -15.29 18.15
C VAL A 361 -35.63 -16.65 18.30
N PRO A 362 -36.80 -16.91 17.68
CA PRO A 362 -37.48 -18.20 17.82
C PRO A 362 -36.98 -19.27 16.83
N ALA A 363 -37.18 -20.55 17.19
CA ALA A 363 -37.10 -21.66 16.24
C ALA A 363 -38.13 -21.45 15.13
N HIS A 364 -37.67 -21.44 13.88
CA HIS A 364 -38.50 -21.12 12.72
C HIS A 364 -38.22 -22.13 11.61
N GLN A 365 -39.27 -22.61 10.96
CA GLN A 365 -39.16 -23.57 9.86
C GLN A 365 -38.94 -22.91 8.50
N LYS A 366 -39.32 -21.63 8.36
CA LYS A 366 -39.22 -20.86 7.11
C LYS A 366 -38.81 -19.42 7.42
N VAL A 367 -38.01 -18.82 6.53
CA VAL A 367 -37.67 -17.40 6.54
C VAL A 367 -38.04 -16.82 5.19
N THR A 368 -38.74 -15.69 5.19
CA THR A 368 -39.12 -14.97 3.98
C THR A 368 -38.39 -13.64 3.90
N PHE A 369 -37.73 -13.41 2.76
CA PHE A 369 -37.11 -12.13 2.41
C PHE A 369 -37.92 -11.47 1.30
N PHE A 370 -38.41 -10.27 1.56
CA PHE A 370 -38.97 -9.39 0.55
C PHE A 370 -37.92 -8.34 0.19
N VAL A 371 -37.65 -8.21 -1.10
CA VAL A 371 -36.64 -7.30 -1.63
C VAL A 371 -37.30 -6.49 -2.73
N HIS A 372 -37.31 -5.17 -2.58
CA HIS A 372 -37.78 -4.24 -3.58
C HIS A 372 -36.60 -3.36 -4.01
N SER A 373 -36.07 -3.61 -5.20
CA SER A 373 -34.99 -2.80 -5.79
C SER A 373 -35.57 -1.60 -6.54
N CYS A 374 -35.15 -0.42 -6.13
CA CYS A 374 -35.52 0.86 -6.73
C CYS A 374 -34.37 1.36 -7.61
N LEU A 375 -34.72 1.98 -8.74
CA LEU A 375 -33.84 2.50 -9.78
C LEU A 375 -33.15 1.39 -10.59
N ASP A 376 -32.07 0.82 -10.06
CA ASP A 376 -31.22 -0.16 -10.74
C ASP A 376 -31.32 -1.55 -10.09
N ALA A 377 -31.08 -2.60 -10.89
CA ALA A 377 -31.03 -3.97 -10.41
C ALA A 377 -29.86 -4.21 -9.45
N VAL A 378 -30.07 -5.03 -8.42
CA VAL A 378 -29.07 -5.33 -7.38
C VAL A 378 -28.88 -6.83 -7.27
N GLN A 379 -27.62 -7.26 -7.10
CA GLN A 379 -27.33 -8.66 -6.82
C GLN A 379 -27.47 -8.92 -5.32
N ILE A 380 -28.37 -9.84 -4.96
CA ILE A 380 -28.55 -10.30 -3.58
C ILE A 380 -27.89 -11.67 -3.39
N GLN A 381 -27.13 -11.80 -2.32
CA GLN A 381 -26.60 -13.07 -1.85
C GLN A 381 -26.98 -13.28 -0.38
N VAL A 382 -27.61 -14.42 -0.07
CA VAL A 382 -27.96 -14.79 1.31
C VAL A 382 -27.12 -15.98 1.72
N ARG A 383 -26.34 -15.81 2.79
CA ARG A 383 -25.57 -16.87 3.42
C ARG A 383 -26.14 -17.19 4.80
N ARG A 384 -26.20 -18.47 5.16
CA ARG A 384 -26.56 -18.94 6.49
C ARG A 384 -25.37 -19.69 7.07
N ASP A 385 -24.85 -19.21 8.20
CA ASP A 385 -23.69 -19.80 8.87
C ASP A 385 -22.51 -20.08 7.90
N GLY A 386 -22.27 -19.15 6.96
CA GLY A 386 -21.23 -19.26 5.92
C GLY A 386 -21.67 -19.93 4.61
N LYS A 387 -22.69 -20.79 4.61
CA LYS A 387 -23.18 -21.48 3.40
C LYS A 387 -24.09 -20.58 2.55
N LEU A 388 -23.81 -20.47 1.25
CA LEU A 388 -24.65 -19.73 0.30
C LEU A 388 -25.99 -20.47 0.07
N LEU A 389 -27.10 -19.76 0.26
CA LEU A 389 -28.46 -20.29 0.04
C LEU A 389 -29.13 -19.68 -1.19
N LEU A 390 -28.90 -18.40 -1.45
CA LEU A 390 -29.53 -17.65 -2.54
C LEU A 390 -28.48 -16.73 -3.17
N SER A 391 -28.45 -16.68 -4.50
CA SER A 391 -27.70 -15.68 -5.26
C SER A 391 -28.48 -15.34 -6.54
N GLN A 392 -29.11 -14.17 -6.58
CA GLN A 392 -29.90 -13.73 -7.74
C GLN A 392 -29.77 -12.22 -7.97
N ASN A 393 -30.03 -11.79 -9.20
CA ASN A 393 -30.20 -10.37 -9.52
C ASN A 393 -31.68 -10.00 -9.37
N VAL A 394 -31.96 -8.96 -8.60
CA VAL A 394 -33.31 -8.50 -8.30
C VAL A 394 -33.55 -7.17 -8.99
N GLU A 395 -34.59 -7.14 -9.81
CA GLU A 395 -35.17 -5.93 -10.39
C GLU A 395 -36.64 -5.83 -9.95
N GLY A 396 -37.05 -4.65 -9.49
CA GLY A 396 -38.37 -4.46 -8.88
C GLY A 396 -38.53 -5.27 -7.58
N ILE A 397 -39.76 -5.74 -7.32
CA ILE A 397 -40.09 -6.51 -6.11
C ILE A 397 -40.02 -8.02 -6.35
N ARG A 398 -39.36 -8.73 -5.42
CA ARG A 398 -39.26 -10.19 -5.35
C ARG A 398 -39.41 -10.68 -3.92
N GLN A 399 -39.99 -11.86 -3.77
CA GLN A 399 -40.12 -12.59 -2.52
C GLN A 399 -39.31 -13.88 -2.62
N PHE A 400 -38.50 -14.15 -1.59
CA PHE A 400 -37.70 -15.37 -1.46
C PHE A 400 -38.10 -16.10 -0.18
N GLN A 401 -38.49 -17.36 -0.31
CA GLN A 401 -38.76 -18.23 0.84
C GLN A 401 -37.63 -19.23 1.00
N LEU A 402 -36.97 -19.21 2.16
CA LEU A 402 -35.84 -20.10 2.48
C LEU A 402 -36.20 -21.01 3.65
N ARG A 403 -35.59 -22.19 3.71
CA ARG A 403 -35.73 -23.10 4.85
C ARG A 403 -35.09 -22.48 6.09
N GLY A 404 -35.85 -22.38 7.16
CA GLY A 404 -35.43 -21.88 8.48
C GLY A 404 -34.53 -22.87 9.20
N LYS A 405 -33.74 -22.38 10.17
CA LYS A 405 -33.01 -23.23 11.12
C LYS A 405 -32.95 -22.50 12.47
N PRO A 406 -33.22 -23.17 13.60
CA PRO A 406 -33.16 -22.55 14.91
C PRO A 406 -31.77 -21.95 15.17
N LYS A 407 -31.73 -20.76 15.78
CA LYS A 407 -30.51 -19.99 16.12
C LYS A 407 -29.60 -19.64 14.93
N ALA A 408 -30.06 -19.81 13.68
CA ALA A 408 -29.24 -19.53 12.51
C ALA A 408 -29.06 -18.03 12.29
N LYS A 409 -27.86 -17.65 11.83
CA LYS A 409 -27.53 -16.27 11.47
C LYS A 409 -27.49 -16.14 9.95
N TYR A 410 -28.31 -15.22 9.42
CA TYR A 410 -28.37 -14.92 8.00
C TYR A 410 -27.56 -13.66 7.70
N LEU A 411 -26.57 -13.78 6.82
CA LEU A 411 -25.80 -12.67 6.28
C LEU A 411 -26.26 -12.40 4.86
N ILE A 412 -26.80 -11.20 4.63
CA ILE A 412 -27.29 -10.76 3.32
C ILE A 412 -26.27 -9.77 2.76
N ARG A 413 -25.67 -10.12 1.64
CA ARG A 413 -24.77 -9.25 0.88
C ARG A 413 -25.54 -8.68 -0.32
N LEU A 414 -25.59 -7.36 -0.39
CA LEU A 414 -26.12 -6.61 -1.51
C LEU A 414 -24.97 -6.02 -2.31
N LYS A 415 -24.95 -6.24 -3.62
CA LYS A 415 -23.93 -5.70 -4.52
C LYS A 415 -24.57 -4.83 -5.59
N GLY A 416 -24.14 -3.57 -5.65
CA GLY A 416 -24.61 -2.60 -6.63
C GLY A 416 -24.10 -2.91 -8.04
N ASN A 417 -24.91 -2.56 -9.04
CA ASN A 417 -24.56 -2.76 -10.44
C ASN A 417 -23.53 -1.71 -10.92
N LYS A 418 -22.98 -1.94 -12.12
CA LYS A 418 -22.12 -0.99 -12.84
C LYS A 418 -22.90 0.21 -13.41
N LYS A 419 -24.22 0.11 -13.55
CA LYS A 419 -25.09 1.12 -14.18
C LYS A 419 -25.29 2.37 -13.30
N GLY A 420 -25.52 2.18 -12.00
CA GLY A 420 -25.77 3.29 -11.09
C GLY A 420 -25.87 2.85 -9.63
N ALA A 421 -26.34 3.77 -8.78
CA ALA A 421 -26.65 3.49 -7.39
C ALA A 421 -28.12 3.04 -7.25
N SER A 422 -28.38 2.17 -6.29
CA SER A 422 -29.72 1.63 -6.05
C SER A 422 -30.17 1.89 -4.62
N MET A 423 -31.46 2.16 -4.45
CA MET A 423 -32.13 2.15 -3.15
C MET A 423 -32.94 0.85 -3.06
N LEU A 424 -32.93 0.17 -1.91
CA LEU A 424 -33.72 -1.04 -1.72
C LEU A 424 -34.56 -0.95 -0.46
N LYS A 425 -35.78 -1.49 -0.52
CA LYS A 425 -36.58 -1.81 0.66
C LYS A 425 -36.50 -3.31 0.93
N ILE A 426 -36.00 -3.68 2.10
CA ILE A 426 -35.82 -5.09 2.48
C ILE A 426 -36.58 -5.37 3.76
N LEU A 427 -37.34 -6.46 3.73
CA LEU A 427 -38.06 -7.00 4.89
C LEU A 427 -37.67 -8.46 5.05
N ALA A 428 -37.25 -8.83 6.26
CA ALA A 428 -37.01 -10.21 6.65
C ALA A 428 -38.03 -10.61 7.72
N THR A 429 -38.73 -11.72 7.52
CA THR A 429 -39.72 -12.22 8.49
C THR A 429 -39.71 -13.73 8.62
N THR A 430 -39.91 -14.20 9.84
CA THR A 430 -40.22 -15.61 10.16
C THR A 430 -41.72 -15.92 10.14
N ARG A 431 -42.57 -14.88 10.14
CA ARG A 431 -44.04 -14.97 10.18
C ARG A 431 -44.65 -14.23 8.99
N PRO A 432 -44.87 -14.91 7.84
CA PRO A 432 -45.38 -14.25 6.64
C PRO A 432 -46.82 -13.74 6.80
N SER A 433 -47.64 -14.30 7.69
CA SER A 433 -49.05 -13.89 7.88
C SER A 433 -49.24 -12.54 8.60
N LYS A 434 -48.20 -11.95 9.20
CA LYS A 434 -48.23 -10.64 9.87
C LYS A 434 -47.32 -9.63 9.18
N GLN A 435 -47.18 -9.74 7.87
CA GLN A 435 -46.27 -8.91 7.08
C GLN A 435 -46.83 -7.51 6.81
N SER A 436 -45.93 -6.53 6.74
CA SER A 436 -46.27 -5.13 6.43
C SER A 436 -46.28 -4.83 4.93
N LEU A 437 -45.73 -5.72 4.10
CA LEU A 437 -45.77 -5.67 2.63
C LEU A 437 -46.79 -6.67 2.09
N PRO A 438 -47.59 -6.31 1.06
CA PRO A 438 -48.61 -7.20 0.50
C PRO A 438 -47.97 -8.40 -0.22
N SER A 439 -48.54 -9.60 -0.05
CA SER A 439 -48.22 -10.77 -0.89
C SER A 439 -48.71 -10.52 -2.32
N LEU A 440 -47.82 -10.52 -3.31
CA LEU A 440 -48.18 -10.21 -4.70
C LEU A 440 -48.37 -11.47 -5.55
N PRO A 441 -49.26 -11.44 -6.56
CA PRO A 441 -49.35 -12.51 -7.55
C PRO A 441 -48.10 -12.57 -8.43
N GLU A 442 -47.89 -13.72 -9.09
CA GLU A 442 -46.76 -13.92 -10.01
C GLU A 442 -46.82 -12.95 -11.20
N ASP A 443 -48.01 -12.78 -11.79
CA ASP A 443 -48.26 -11.80 -12.83
C ASP A 443 -48.82 -10.50 -12.25
N ARG A 444 -48.13 -9.39 -12.51
CA ARG A 444 -48.46 -8.04 -12.02
C ARG A 444 -48.83 -7.10 -13.17
N ARG A 445 -49.15 -7.65 -14.34
CA ARG A 445 -49.55 -6.86 -15.51
C ARG A 445 -50.99 -6.38 -15.36
N ILE A 446 -51.21 -5.15 -15.83
CA ILE A 446 -52.56 -4.61 -16.01
C ILE A 446 -52.99 -4.91 -17.44
N LYS A 447 -54.14 -5.57 -17.59
CA LYS A 447 -54.75 -5.87 -18.89
C LYS A 447 -55.79 -4.81 -19.23
N ALA A 448 -55.71 -4.26 -20.44
CA ALA A 448 -56.75 -3.38 -20.97
C ALA A 448 -57.59 -4.14 -21.99
N PHE A 449 -58.91 -3.92 -21.99
CA PHE A 449 -59.82 -4.58 -22.92
C PHE A 449 -60.12 -3.68 -24.12
N ASP A 450 -59.55 -3.99 -25.27
CA ASP A 450 -59.73 -3.18 -26.50
C ASP A 450 -61.18 -3.16 -27.00
N LYS A 451 -61.93 -4.24 -26.78
CA LYS A 451 -63.36 -4.32 -27.14
C LYS A 451 -64.25 -3.44 -26.25
N LEU A 452 -63.84 -3.18 -25.01
CA LEU A 452 -64.55 -2.34 -24.03
C LEU A 452 -63.97 -0.92 -23.94
N ARG A 453 -63.24 -0.51 -24.98
CA ARG A 453 -62.63 0.81 -25.09
C ARG A 453 -63.54 1.72 -25.91
N THR A 454 -63.87 2.89 -25.38
CA THR A 454 -64.65 3.94 -26.06
C THR A 454 -63.80 5.21 -26.24
N CYS A 455 -64.42 6.32 -26.64
CA CYS A 455 -63.75 7.61 -26.74
C CYS A 455 -63.54 8.27 -25.38
N SER A 456 -64.37 7.93 -24.39
CA SER A 456 -64.34 8.55 -23.06
C SER A 456 -64.10 7.57 -21.91
N SER A 457 -64.00 6.27 -22.20
CA SER A 457 -63.78 5.23 -21.19
C SER A 457 -62.87 4.09 -21.65
N VAL A 458 -62.17 3.50 -20.68
CA VAL A 458 -61.34 2.29 -20.87
C VAL A 458 -61.59 1.34 -19.70
N THR A 459 -61.88 0.08 -19.99
CA THR A 459 -61.96 -0.98 -18.98
C THR A 459 -60.62 -1.71 -18.85
N VAL A 460 -60.15 -1.85 -17.61
CA VAL A 460 -58.91 -2.54 -17.27
C VAL A 460 -59.13 -3.61 -16.20
N ALA A 461 -58.23 -4.58 -16.15
CA ALA A 461 -58.20 -5.64 -15.14
C ALA A 461 -56.79 -5.89 -14.61
N TRP A 462 -56.71 -6.30 -13.35
CA TRP A 462 -55.48 -6.77 -12.72
C TRP A 462 -55.78 -7.92 -11.74
N LEU A 463 -54.76 -8.70 -11.44
CA LEU A 463 -54.86 -9.78 -10.45
C LEU A 463 -54.83 -9.21 -9.03
N GLY A 464 -55.78 -9.65 -8.21
CA GLY A 464 -55.87 -9.36 -6.79
C GLY A 464 -54.95 -10.23 -5.95
N THR A 465 -55.04 -10.06 -4.63
CA THR A 465 -54.26 -10.80 -3.63
C THR A 465 -55.16 -11.68 -2.78
N GLN A 466 -54.59 -12.68 -2.11
CA GLN A 466 -55.32 -13.55 -1.16
C GLN A 466 -55.76 -12.74 0.08
N GLU A 467 -54.87 -11.89 0.59
CA GLU A 467 -55.15 -10.98 1.70
C GLU A 467 -56.04 -9.82 1.27
N ARG A 468 -56.82 -9.28 2.22
CA ARG A 468 -57.68 -8.10 2.01
C ARG A 468 -56.82 -6.85 1.86
N ASN A 469 -56.48 -6.49 0.63
CA ASN A 469 -55.66 -5.32 0.35
C ASN A 469 -56.46 -4.22 -0.36
N LYS A 470 -56.02 -2.97 -0.17
CA LYS A 470 -56.61 -1.80 -0.85
C LYS A 470 -55.89 -1.58 -2.18
N PHE A 471 -56.64 -1.60 -3.27
CA PHE A 471 -56.15 -1.27 -4.60
C PHE A 471 -56.59 0.13 -4.97
N CYS A 472 -55.66 0.97 -5.42
CA CYS A 472 -55.94 2.32 -5.90
C CYS A 472 -55.41 2.52 -7.31
N ILE A 473 -56.26 3.02 -8.20
CA ILE A 473 -55.94 3.26 -9.61
C ILE A 473 -55.72 4.75 -9.82
N TYR A 474 -54.67 5.09 -10.57
CA TYR A 474 -54.34 6.45 -10.98
C TYR A 474 -54.20 6.52 -12.50
N LYS A 475 -54.65 7.64 -13.08
CA LYS A 475 -54.51 7.97 -14.50
C LYS A 475 -53.66 9.22 -14.67
N LYS A 476 -52.74 9.22 -15.65
CA LYS A 476 -51.97 10.40 -16.07
C LYS A 476 -51.96 10.48 -17.59
N GLU A 477 -52.31 11.63 -18.15
CA GLU A 477 -52.18 11.86 -19.59
C GLU A 477 -50.70 11.87 -19.98
N VAL A 478 -50.37 11.20 -21.08
CA VAL A 478 -49.01 11.11 -21.62
C VAL A 478 -49.04 11.37 -23.12
N ASP A 479 -47.93 11.85 -23.65
CA ASP A 479 -47.79 12.06 -25.09
C ASP A 479 -47.85 10.74 -25.86
N ASP A 480 -48.26 10.82 -27.12
CA ASP A 480 -48.35 9.65 -27.99
C ASP A 480 -46.99 8.97 -28.24
N ASN A 481 -45.89 9.72 -28.10
CA ASN A 481 -44.51 9.22 -28.23
C ASN A 481 -43.88 8.80 -26.88
N TYR A 482 -44.70 8.40 -25.91
CA TYR A 482 -44.19 8.00 -24.59
C TYR A 482 -43.28 6.77 -24.67
N ASN A 483 -41.99 6.98 -24.39
CA ASN A 483 -40.95 5.97 -24.56
C ASN A 483 -41.05 4.87 -23.47
N GLU A 484 -40.93 3.60 -23.87
CA GLU A 484 -40.87 2.44 -22.96
C GLU A 484 -39.69 2.52 -21.96
N ASP A 485 -38.59 3.18 -22.30
CA ASP A 485 -37.48 3.39 -21.36
C ASP A 485 -37.84 4.37 -20.24
N GLN A 486 -38.61 5.43 -20.57
CA GLN A 486 -39.12 6.39 -19.59
C GLN A 486 -40.10 5.70 -18.65
N LYS A 487 -40.98 4.85 -19.19
CA LYS A 487 -41.90 4.00 -18.42
C LYS A 487 -41.17 3.06 -17.47
N LYS A 488 -40.12 2.37 -17.91
CA LYS A 488 -39.31 1.47 -17.06
C LYS A 488 -38.62 2.24 -15.93
N ARG A 489 -38.08 3.43 -16.22
CA ARG A 489 -37.49 4.30 -15.19
C ARG A 489 -38.53 4.74 -14.17
N GLU A 490 -39.69 5.22 -14.60
CA GLU A 490 -40.80 5.64 -13.70
C GLU A 490 -41.37 4.45 -12.89
N GLN A 491 -41.38 3.24 -13.45
CA GLN A 491 -41.81 2.03 -12.76
C GLN A 491 -40.91 1.67 -11.57
N ASN A 492 -39.60 1.87 -11.71
CA ASN A 492 -38.60 1.44 -10.72
C ASN A 492 -38.34 2.47 -9.61
N GLN A 493 -39.06 3.59 -9.54
CA GLN A 493 -38.78 4.65 -8.55
C GLN A 493 -39.29 4.36 -7.12
N CYS A 494 -40.00 3.24 -6.90
CA CYS A 494 -40.54 2.85 -5.58
C CYS A 494 -41.37 3.93 -4.86
N LEU A 495 -41.95 4.86 -5.61
CA LEU A 495 -42.79 5.92 -5.08
C LEU A 495 -44.13 5.33 -4.61
N GLY A 496 -44.65 5.88 -3.52
CA GLY A 496 -45.95 5.53 -2.99
C GLY A 496 -47.08 6.30 -3.68
N PRO A 497 -48.35 5.96 -3.39
CA PRO A 497 -49.50 6.69 -3.91
C PRO A 497 -49.53 8.15 -3.43
N ASP A 498 -48.88 8.48 -2.32
CA ASP A 498 -48.88 9.84 -1.74
C ASP A 498 -48.15 10.88 -2.60
N THR A 499 -47.27 10.46 -3.50
CA THR A 499 -46.57 11.37 -4.43
C THR A 499 -47.42 11.73 -5.65
N ARG A 500 -48.61 11.12 -5.81
CA ARG A 500 -49.50 11.36 -6.96
C ARG A 500 -50.47 12.49 -6.67
N LYS A 501 -50.84 13.23 -7.72
CA LYS A 501 -51.85 14.30 -7.59
C LYS A 501 -53.22 13.70 -7.29
N LYS A 502 -54.00 14.36 -6.43
CA LYS A 502 -55.37 13.90 -6.09
C LYS A 502 -56.29 13.82 -7.31
N SER A 503 -56.10 14.69 -8.31
CA SER A 503 -56.87 14.69 -9.57
C SER A 503 -56.60 13.48 -10.48
N GLU A 504 -55.45 12.83 -10.31
CA GLU A 504 -55.10 11.63 -11.07
C GLU A 504 -55.74 10.36 -10.50
N LYS A 505 -56.22 10.43 -9.26
CA LYS A 505 -56.84 9.29 -8.57
C LYS A 505 -58.20 8.99 -9.18
N VAL A 506 -58.37 7.75 -9.64
CA VAL A 506 -59.64 7.29 -10.22
C VAL A 506 -60.51 6.66 -9.14
N LEU A 507 -60.03 5.59 -8.52
CA LEU A 507 -60.79 4.80 -7.54
C LEU A 507 -59.84 4.12 -6.54
N CYS A 508 -60.31 3.91 -5.32
CA CYS A 508 -59.74 2.91 -4.42
C CYS A 508 -60.80 1.89 -3.99
N LYS A 509 -60.49 0.60 -4.08
CA LYS A 509 -61.39 -0.49 -3.69
C LYS A 509 -60.62 -1.53 -2.87
N TYR A 510 -61.28 -2.07 -1.85
CA TYR A 510 -60.77 -3.25 -1.15
C TYR A 510 -61.13 -4.49 -1.94
N PHE A 511 -60.15 -5.36 -2.16
CA PHE A 511 -60.37 -6.64 -2.80
C PHE A 511 -59.96 -7.76 -1.85
N HIS A 512 -60.80 -8.79 -1.78
CA HIS A 512 -60.53 -10.03 -1.06
C HIS A 512 -61.17 -11.18 -1.84
N SER A 513 -60.38 -12.20 -2.18
CA SER A 513 -60.87 -13.44 -2.75
C SER A 513 -60.11 -14.60 -2.13
N GLN A 514 -60.84 -15.61 -1.66
CA GLN A 514 -60.23 -16.84 -1.14
C GLN A 514 -59.65 -17.71 -2.27
N ASN A 515 -60.14 -17.57 -3.50
CA ASN A 515 -59.64 -18.30 -4.66
C ASN A 515 -58.75 -17.40 -5.54
N LEU A 516 -57.46 -17.72 -5.59
CA LEU A 516 -56.44 -16.98 -6.36
C LEU A 516 -56.68 -17.04 -7.88
N GLN A 517 -57.22 -18.15 -8.40
CA GLN A 517 -57.46 -18.33 -9.85
C GLN A 517 -58.62 -17.48 -10.37
N LYS A 518 -59.55 -17.08 -9.49
CA LYS A 518 -60.67 -16.18 -9.81
C LYS A 518 -60.47 -14.77 -9.27
N ALA A 519 -59.29 -14.46 -8.73
CA ALA A 519 -59.01 -13.18 -8.09
C ALA A 519 -58.69 -12.06 -9.12
N VAL A 520 -59.63 -11.71 -9.99
CA VAL A 520 -59.48 -10.64 -10.97
C VAL A 520 -60.32 -9.44 -10.56
N THR A 521 -59.71 -8.26 -10.46
CA THR A 521 -60.43 -7.00 -10.29
C THR A 521 -60.53 -6.30 -11.62
N THR A 522 -61.74 -5.86 -12.00
CA THR A 522 -62.00 -5.09 -13.21
C THR A 522 -62.56 -3.73 -12.85
N GLU A 523 -62.18 -2.70 -13.60
CA GLU A 523 -62.67 -1.33 -13.40
C GLU A 523 -62.76 -0.58 -14.72
N THR A 524 -63.82 0.23 -14.88
CA THR A 524 -64.03 1.06 -16.07
C THR A 524 -63.72 2.52 -15.73
N ILE A 525 -62.61 3.01 -16.26
CA ILE A 525 -62.14 4.38 -16.07
C ILE A 525 -62.91 5.28 -17.04
N LYS A 526 -63.71 6.20 -16.50
CA LYS A 526 -64.52 7.17 -17.27
C LYS A 526 -63.88 8.57 -17.27
N GLY A 527 -64.43 9.47 -18.09
CA GLY A 527 -64.00 10.86 -18.17
C GLY A 527 -62.59 11.01 -18.76
N LEU A 528 -62.32 10.26 -19.83
CA LEU A 528 -61.11 10.39 -20.64
C LEU A 528 -61.41 11.22 -21.89
N GLN A 529 -60.39 11.86 -22.46
CA GLN A 529 -60.55 12.59 -23.71
C GLN A 529 -60.38 11.66 -24.92
N PRO A 530 -61.13 11.87 -26.02
CA PRO A 530 -60.96 11.12 -27.26
C PRO A 530 -59.56 11.26 -27.85
N GLY A 531 -59.04 10.17 -28.40
CA GLY A 531 -57.76 10.13 -29.11
C GLY A 531 -56.48 10.33 -28.27
N LYS A 532 -56.60 10.43 -26.93
CA LYS A 532 -55.48 10.69 -26.01
C LYS A 532 -54.91 9.41 -25.38
N SER A 533 -53.63 9.47 -25.02
CA SER A 533 -52.90 8.39 -24.37
C SER A 533 -52.79 8.64 -22.86
N TYR A 534 -53.02 7.61 -22.07
CA TYR A 534 -53.02 7.65 -20.61
C TYR A 534 -52.16 6.53 -20.02
N LEU A 535 -51.31 6.87 -19.07
CA LEU A 535 -50.59 5.93 -18.22
C LEU A 535 -51.46 5.56 -17.01
N LEU A 536 -51.67 4.26 -16.83
CA LEU A 536 -52.44 3.70 -15.72
C LEU A 536 -51.52 3.00 -14.73
N ASP A 537 -51.62 3.43 -13.48
CA ASP A 537 -50.88 2.90 -12.35
C ASP A 537 -51.83 2.30 -11.32
N VAL A 538 -51.58 1.06 -10.92
CA VAL A 538 -52.32 0.40 -9.83
C VAL A 538 -51.38 0.19 -8.65
N TYR A 539 -51.76 0.75 -7.50
CA TYR A 539 -51.05 0.56 -6.24
C TYR A 539 -51.85 -0.37 -5.33
N VAL A 540 -51.18 -1.37 -4.77
CA VAL A 540 -51.73 -2.19 -3.69
C VAL A 540 -51.11 -1.74 -2.37
N THR A 541 -51.96 -1.47 -1.38
CA THR A 541 -51.52 -1.07 -0.04
C THR A 541 -51.96 -2.13 0.96
N ALA A 542 -51.01 -2.66 1.71
CA ALA A 542 -51.27 -3.61 2.79
C ALA A 542 -51.68 -2.91 4.08
N HIS A 543 -52.12 -3.69 5.07
CA HIS A 543 -52.47 -3.21 6.40
C HIS A 543 -51.31 -2.47 7.11
N GLY A 544 -50.05 -2.74 6.74
CA GLY A 544 -48.86 -2.05 7.26
C GLY A 544 -48.54 -0.70 6.61
N GLY A 545 -49.41 -0.17 5.75
CA GLY A 545 -49.23 1.15 5.12
C GLY A 545 -48.24 1.19 3.95
N HIS A 546 -47.44 0.15 3.75
CA HIS A 546 -46.54 0.06 2.59
C HIS A 546 -47.32 -0.28 1.32
N SER A 547 -47.05 0.49 0.26
CA SER A 547 -47.66 0.32 -1.05
C SER A 547 -46.68 -0.26 -2.05
N VAL A 548 -47.18 -1.11 -2.95
CA VAL A 548 -46.43 -1.61 -4.10
C VAL A 548 -47.18 -1.32 -5.40
N LYS A 549 -46.43 -0.89 -6.42
CA LYS A 549 -46.95 -0.53 -7.74
C LYS A 549 -46.93 -1.75 -8.68
N TYR A 550 -48.04 -2.02 -9.36
CA TYR A 550 -48.13 -3.01 -10.45
C TYR A 550 -47.44 -2.49 -11.72
N GLN A 551 -47.25 -3.33 -12.73
CA GLN A 551 -46.63 -2.90 -13.98
C GLN A 551 -47.54 -1.91 -14.71
N SER A 552 -47.07 -0.67 -14.87
CA SER A 552 -47.82 0.43 -15.49
C SER A 552 -48.24 0.07 -16.91
N LYS A 553 -49.45 0.46 -17.29
CA LYS A 553 -50.00 0.20 -18.63
C LYS A 553 -50.41 1.50 -19.31
N VAL A 554 -49.90 1.73 -20.51
CA VAL A 554 -50.36 2.82 -21.38
C VAL A 554 -51.58 2.33 -22.15
N VAL A 555 -52.62 3.15 -22.18
CA VAL A 555 -53.85 2.93 -22.94
C VAL A 555 -54.17 4.18 -23.75
N LYS A 556 -54.65 4.02 -24.97
CA LYS A 556 -55.10 5.13 -25.82
C LYS A 556 -56.60 5.04 -25.99
N THR A 557 -57.35 6.13 -25.88
CA THR A 557 -58.80 6.12 -26.17
C THR A 557 -59.06 6.03 -27.67
N ARG A 558 -60.31 5.76 -28.09
CA ARG A 558 -60.66 5.85 -29.52
C ARG A 558 -60.70 7.32 -29.95
N LYS A 559 -60.25 7.61 -31.19
CA LYS A 559 -60.35 8.95 -31.78
C LYS A 559 -61.79 9.26 -32.20
N PHE A 560 -62.47 8.26 -32.74
CA PHE A 560 -63.85 8.35 -33.23
C PHE A 560 -64.72 7.27 -32.58
N CYS A 561 -65.95 7.67 -32.27
CA CYS A 561 -67.08 6.90 -31.81
C CYS A 561 -68.26 7.39 -32.65
#